data_AF-A0A7T1MHA7-F1
#
_entry.id   AF-A0A7T1MHA7-F1
#
_cell.length_a   1.000
_cell.length_b   1.000
_cell.length_c   1.000
_cell.angle_alpha   90.00
_cell.angle_beta   90.00
_cell.angle_gamma   90.00
#
_symmetry.space_group_name_H-M   'P 1'
#
loop_
_entity.id
_entity.type
_entity.pdbx_description
1 polymer ?
#
loop_
_entity_poly.entity_id
_entity_poly.type
_entity_poly.pdbx_seq_one_letter_code
_entity_poly.pdbx_strand_id
1 'polypeptide(L)' 'MWLETEEISKQLRISRQTLWRLRRRRLLKEGQHWTRKTPGCPRSDILWHSFRCELALGRVPH' A
#
# COMPACT_ATOMS: atom_id res chain seq x y z
N MET A 1 -2.13 0.05 -10.55
CA MET A 1 -3.33 0.83 -10.19
C MET A 1 -3.20 1.29 -8.74
N TRP A 2 -3.57 2.53 -8.45
CA TRP A 2 -3.52 3.09 -7.09
C TRP A 2 -4.87 2.91 -6.41
N LEU A 3 -4.87 2.31 -5.21
CA LEU A 3 -6.05 1.93 -4.45
C LEU A 3 -6.01 2.51 -3.03
N GLU A 4 -7.18 2.76 -2.44
CA GLU A 4 -7.27 3.14 -1.04
C GLU A 4 -6.93 1.97 -0.11
N THR A 5 -6.69 2.29 1.17
CA THR A 5 -6.23 1.29 2.16
C THR A 5 -7.23 0.15 2.36
N GLU A 6 -8.54 0.42 2.27
CA GLU A 6 -9.60 -0.60 2.37
C GLU A 6 -9.53 -1.58 1.19
N GLU A 7 -9.40 -1.06 -0.03
CA GLU A 7 -9.42 -1.86 -1.26
C GLU A 7 -8.17 -2.72 -1.39
N ILE A 8 -6.99 -2.14 -1.14
CA ILE A 8 -5.75 -2.92 -1.16
C ILE A 8 -5.71 -3.97 -0.05
N SER A 9 -6.34 -3.71 1.10
CA SER A 9 -6.46 -4.68 2.19
C SER A 9 -7.28 -5.90 1.76
N LYS A 10 -8.37 -5.70 1.02
CA LYS A 10 -9.17 -6.78 0.42
C LYS A 10 -8.38 -7.53 -0.65
N GLN A 11 -7.75 -6.81 -1.60
CA GLN A 11 -6.99 -7.42 -2.68
C GLN A 11 -5.83 -8.27 -2.16
N LEU A 12 -5.04 -7.71 -1.24
CA LEU A 12 -3.93 -8.43 -0.61
C LEU A 12 -4.39 -9.39 0.50
N ARG A 13 -5.68 -9.51 0.80
CA ARG A 13 -6.20 -10.38 1.88
C ARG A 13 -5.40 -10.23 3.19
N ILE A 14 -5.01 -9.00 3.53
CA ILE A 14 -4.28 -8.65 4.77
C ILE A 14 -5.00 -7.52 5.46
N SER A 15 -5.00 -7.52 6.79
CA SER A 15 -5.61 -6.43 7.57
C SER A 15 -4.90 -5.10 7.35
N ARG A 16 -5.64 -3.99 7.48
CA ARG A 16 -5.09 -2.62 7.47
C ARG A 16 -3.88 -2.47 8.40
N GLN A 17 -3.94 -3.02 9.62
CA GLN A 17 -2.82 -2.99 10.57
C GLN A 17 -1.54 -3.64 10.02
N THR A 18 -1.67 -4.69 9.22
CA THR A 18 -0.54 -5.36 8.56
C THR A 18 0.09 -4.44 7.52
N LEU A 19 -0.70 -3.75 6.70
CA LEU A 19 -0.19 -2.74 5.76
C LEU A 19 0.61 -1.64 6.46
N TRP A 20 0.07 -1.11 7.57
CA TRP A 20 0.78 -0.11 8.39
C TRP A 20 2.06 -0.66 9.00
N ARG A 21 2.07 -1.93 9.42
CA ARG A 21 3.27 -2.60 9.93
C ARG A 21 4.33 -2.77 8.84
N LEU A 22 3.94 -3.21 7.63
CA LEU A 22 4.83 -3.37 6.48
C LEU A 22 5.45 -2.03 6.05
N ARG A 23 4.65 -0.95 6.06
CA ARG A 23 5.14 0.41 5.85
C ARG A 23 6.12 0.84 6.93
N ARG A 24 5.81 0.64 8.22
CA ARG A 24 6.74 0.95 9.33
C ARG A 24 8.05 0.17 9.24
N ARG A 25 7.99 -1.08 8.76
CA ARG A 25 9.16 -1.93 8.50
C ARG A 25 9.91 -1.58 7.21
N ARG A 26 9.53 -0.52 6.49
CA ARG A 26 10.12 -0.07 5.22
C ARG A 26 10.10 -1.12 4.09
N LEU A 27 9.24 -2.14 4.20
CA LEU A 27 9.00 -3.11 3.12
C LEU A 27 8.20 -2.45 1.98
N LEU A 28 7.23 -1.60 2.33
CA LEU A 28 6.47 -0.79 1.38
C LEU A 28 6.95 0.66 1.44
N LYS A 29 7.62 1.10 0.36
CA LYS A 29 8.26 2.42 0.24
C LYS A 29 7.33 3.48 -0.37
N GLU A 30 7.42 4.71 0.13
CA GLU A 30 6.72 5.88 -0.44
C GLU A 30 7.18 6.12 -1.88
N GLY A 31 6.27 6.54 -2.76
CA GLY A 31 6.51 6.77 -4.19
C GLY A 31 6.59 5.49 -5.03
N GLN A 32 6.85 4.32 -4.43
CA GLN A 32 6.90 3.04 -5.13
C GLN A 32 5.67 2.15 -4.87
N HIS A 33 5.32 1.99 -3.58
CA HIS A 33 4.27 1.09 -3.12
C HIS A 33 3.07 1.85 -2.58
N TRP A 34 3.31 3.03 -2.02
CA TRP A 34 2.26 3.90 -1.53
C TRP A 34 2.60 5.36 -1.79
N THR A 35 1.59 6.21 -1.88
CA THR A 35 1.72 7.65 -2.00
C THR A 35 0.59 8.32 -1.22
N ARG A 36 0.75 9.59 -0.90
CA ARG A 36 -0.35 10.38 -0.35
C ARG A 36 -1.23 10.87 -1.49
N LYS A 37 -2.55 10.85 -1.29
CA LYS A 37 -3.53 11.38 -2.24
C LYS A 37 -3.25 12.85 -2.55
N THR A 38 -2.90 13.63 -1.51
CA THR A 38 -2.44 15.01 -1.66
C THR A 38 -0.98 15.10 -1.19
N PRO A 39 -0.02 15.38 -2.08
CA PRO A 39 1.37 15.59 -1.69
C PRO A 39 1.46 16.82 -0.76
N GLY A 40 2.26 16.74 0.30
CA GLY A 40 2.44 17.82 1.28
C GLY A 40 1.44 17.84 2.45
N CYS A 41 0.28 17.19 2.34
CA CYS A 41 -0.70 17.12 3.43
C CYS A 41 -0.51 15.84 4.28
N PRO A 42 -0.09 15.94 5.56
CA PRO A 42 0.14 14.77 6.42
C PRO A 42 -1.10 14.03 6.88
N ARG A 43 -2.29 14.63 6.75
CA ARG A 43 -3.58 14.01 7.11
C ARG A 43 -4.32 13.39 5.93
N SER A 44 -3.81 13.54 4.70
CA SER A 44 -4.47 12.99 3.52
C SER A 44 -4.40 11.47 3.47
N ASP A 45 -5.40 10.88 2.83
CA ASP A 45 -5.45 9.44 2.61
C ASP A 45 -4.23 8.90 1.87
N ILE A 46 -3.92 7.65 2.16
CA ILE A 46 -2.83 6.91 1.53
C ILE A 46 -3.40 6.04 0.44
N LEU A 47 -2.82 6.20 -0.74
CA LEU A 47 -3.04 5.35 -1.89
C LEU A 47 -1.92 4.33 -2.00
N TRP A 48 -2.25 3.10 -2.35
CA TRP A 48 -1.34 1.97 -2.46
C TRP A 48 -1.33 1.44 -3.89
N HIS A 49 -0.15 1.17 -4.43
CA HIS A 49 -0.01 0.64 -5.76
C HIS A 49 -0.16 -0.89 -5.70
N SER A 50 -1.28 -1.42 -6.18
CA SER A 50 -1.66 -2.83 -6.04
C SER A 50 -0.58 -3.81 -6.50
N PHE A 51 -0.24 -3.75 -7.78
CA PHE A 51 0.75 -4.61 -8.42
C PHE A 51 2.14 -4.53 -7.74
N ARG A 52 2.54 -3.35 -7.25
CA ARG A 52 3.85 -3.19 -6.60
C ARG A 52 3.82 -3.80 -5.21
N CYS A 53 2.73 -3.62 -4.47
CA CYS A 53 2.54 -4.27 -3.17
C CYS A 53 2.49 -5.79 -3.30
N GLU A 54 1.84 -6.33 -4.34
CA GLU A 54 1.82 -7.77 -4.62
C GLU A 54 3.22 -8.32 -4.89
N LEU A 55 3.97 -7.66 -5.79
CA LEU A 55 5.36 -8.02 -6.06
C LEU A 55 6.26 -7.94 -4.82
N ALA A 56 6.14 -6.88 -4.02
CA ALA A 56 6.91 -6.72 -2.78
C ALA A 56 6.58 -7.78 -1.72
N LEU A 57 5.37 -8.34 -1.78
CA LEU A 57 4.93 -9.44 -0.93
C LEU A 57 5.22 -10.82 -1.53
N GLY A 58 5.90 -10.89 -2.68
CA GLY A 58 6.21 -12.14 -3.36
C GLY A 58 4.97 -12.85 -3.93
N ARG A 59 3.86 -12.12 -4.12
CA ARG A 59 2.65 -12.66 -4.73
C ARG A 59 2.74 -12.41 -6.23
N VAL A 60 2.94 -13.47 -6.99
CA VAL A 60 2.91 -13.41 -8.44
C VAL A 60 1.45 -13.17 -8.86
N PRO A 61 1.14 -12.10 -9.60
CA PRO A 61 -0.20 -11.94 -10.15
C PRO A 61 -0.45 -13.07 -11.15
N HIS A 62 -1.45 -13.90 -10.87
CA HIS A 62 -1.95 -14.93 -11.78
C HIS A 62 -2.86 -14.32 -12.85
#